data_AF-A6FBF3-F1
#
_entry.id   AF-A6FBF3-F1
#
_cell.length_a   1.000
_cell.length_b   1.000
_cell.length_c   1.000
_cell.angle_alpha   90.00
_cell.angle_beta   90.00
_cell.angle_gamma   90.00
#
_symmetry.space_group_name_H-M   'P 1'
#
loop_
_entity.id
_entity.type
_entity.pdbx_description
1 polymer ?
#
loop_
_entity_poly.entity_id
_entity_poly.type
_entity_poly.pdbx_seq_one_letter_code
_entity_poly.pdbx_strand_id
1 'polypeptide(L)' 'MISAYATSNKLVLGLIKTDQKCNGITAIPELLKMLDLRGALVTIDAMACQTKIAKA' A
#
# COMPACT_ATOMS: atom_id res chain seq x y z
N MET A 1 -9.16 -6.28 -0.50
CA MET A 1 -8.91 -5.30 0.57
C MET A 1 -7.41 -5.21 0.76
N ILE A 2 -6.87 -4.00 0.96
CA ILE A 2 -5.43 -3.77 1.16
C ILE A 2 -5.26 -3.01 2.47
N SER A 3 -4.25 -3.36 3.24
CA SER A 3 -3.90 -2.69 4.49
C SER A 3 -2.44 -2.21 4.48
N ALA A 4 -2.19 -1.07 5.11
CA ALA A 4 -0.84 -0.61 5.43
C ALA A 4 -0.53 -0.96 6.88
N TYR A 5 0.43 -1.86 7.08
CA TYR A 5 0.81 -2.35 8.40
C TYR A 5 2.16 -1.77 8.85
N ALA A 6 2.16 -1.07 9.99
CA ALA A 6 3.37 -0.59 10.63
C ALA A 6 3.95 -1.68 11.54
N THR A 7 4.95 -2.39 11.05
CA THR A 7 5.55 -3.55 11.74
C THR A 7 6.03 -3.21 13.15
N SER A 8 6.75 -2.10 13.34
CA SER A 8 7.29 -1.70 14.64
C SER A 8 6.19 -1.40 15.67
N ASN A 9 5.08 -0.82 15.22
CA ASN A 9 3.97 -0.40 16.08
C ASN A 9 2.88 -1.47 16.19
N LYS A 10 3.00 -2.55 15.41
CA LYS A 10 2.01 -3.62 15.27
C LYS A 10 0.60 -3.11 14.96
N LEU A 11 0.52 -2.05 14.16
CA LEU A 11 -0.71 -1.30 13.94
C LEU A 11 -1.03 -1.17 12.45
N VAL A 12 -2.32 -1.26 12.12
CA VAL A 12 -2.82 -0.97 10.77
C VAL A 12 -3.07 0.53 10.66
N LEU A 13 -2.27 1.22 9.84
CA LEU A 13 -2.35 2.67 9.64
C LEU A 13 -3.45 3.08 8.66
N GLY A 14 -3.83 2.17 7.76
CA GLY A 14 -4.85 2.45 6.76
C GLY A 14 -5.33 1.18 6.08
N LEU A 15 -6.57 1.24 5.58
CA LEU A 15 -7.21 0.15 4.86
C LEU A 15 -8.06 0.70 3.73
N ILE A 16 -7.95 0.08 2.56
CA ILE A 16 -8.79 0.40 1.40
C ILE A 16 -9.48 -0.88 0.94
N LYS A 17 -10.80 -0.77 0.77
CA LYS A 17 -11.61 -1.84 0.19
C LYS A 17 -11.38 -1.86 -1.32
N THR A 18 -10.96 -3.00 -1.84
CA THR A 18 -10.83 -3.23 -3.28
C THR A 18 -12.00 -4.06 -3.77
N ASP A 19 -12.44 -3.80 -4.99
CA ASP A 19 -13.44 -4.64 -5.66
C ASP A 19 -12.90 -6.07 -5.85
N GLN A 20 -13.79 -7.08 -5.89
CA GLN A 20 -13.42 -8.50 -5.96
C GLN A 20 -12.54 -8.84 -7.17
N LYS A 21 -12.65 -8.09 -8.28
CA LYS A 21 -11.82 -8.30 -9.48
C LYS A 21 -10.55 -7.45 -9.54
N CYS A 22 -10.30 -6.60 -8.54
CA CYS A 22 -9.18 -5.68 -8.57
C CYS A 22 -8.05 -6.18 -7.67
N ASN A 23 -6.90 -6.50 -8.27
CA ASN A 23 -5.66 -6.90 -7.59
C ASN A 23 -5.00 -5.75 -6.80
N GLY A 24 -5.75 -4.69 -6.50
CA GLY A 24 -5.26 -3.57 -5.70
C GLY A 24 -4.31 -2.60 -6.40
N ILE A 25 -4.03 -2.81 -7.69
CA ILE A 25 -3.06 -2.03 -8.47
C ILE A 25 -3.36 -0.52 -8.43
N THR A 26 -4.63 -0.14 -8.49
CA THR A 26 -5.07 1.26 -8.40
C THR A 26 -5.19 1.77 -6.96
N ALA A 27 -5.51 0.89 -6.01
CA ALA A 27 -5.75 1.25 -4.61
C ALA A 27 -4.45 1.44 -3.81
N ILE A 28 -3.34 0.78 -4.19
CA ILE A 28 -2.04 0.94 -3.49
C ILE A 28 -1.52 2.37 -3.62
N PRO A 29 -1.42 2.98 -4.82
CA PRO A 29 -1.03 4.39 -4.94
C PRO A 29 -1.88 5.35 -4.12
N GLU A 30 -3.20 5.11 -4.01
CA GLU A 30 -4.07 5.94 -3.17
C GLU A 30 -3.75 5.79 -1.69
N LEU A 31 -3.54 4.55 -1.22
CA LEU A 31 -3.16 4.28 0.16
C LEU A 31 -1.80 4.90 0.53
N LEU A 32 -0.81 4.82 -0.37
CA LEU A 32 0.51 5.41 -0.14
C LEU A 32 0.45 6.94 -0.03
N LYS A 33 -0.38 7.60 -0.84
CA LYS A 33 -0.56 9.06 -0.79
C LYS A 33 -1.23 9.55 0.50
N MET A 34 -1.99 8.68 1.17
CA MET A 34 -2.65 9.01 2.45
C MET A 34 -1.68 8.92 3.64
N LEU A 35 -0.49 8.33 3.46
CA LEU A 35 0.47 8.08 4.53
C LEU A 35 1.71 8.95 4.37
N ASP A 36 2.24 9.48 5.48
CA ASP A 36 3.56 10.11 5.47
C ASP A 36 4.63 9.02 5.59
N LEU A 37 5.28 8.70 4.46
CA LEU A 37 6.22 7.59 4.32
C LEU A 37 7.67 8.07 4.12
N ARG A 38 7.97 9.35 4.38
CA ARG A 38 9.30 9.93 4.15
C ARG A 38 10.33 9.24 5.04
N GLY A 39 11.34 8.64 4.42
CA GLY A 39 12.38 7.87 5.12
C GLY A 39 11.94 6.50 5.62
N ALA A 40 10.72 6.05 5.31
CA ALA A 40 10.23 4.72 5.65
C ALA A 40 10.61 3.70 4.57
N LEU A 41 10.96 2.48 5.00
CA LEU A 41 11.07 1.34 4.10
C LEU A 41 9.67 0.74 3.88
N VAL A 42 9.21 0.76 2.63
CA VAL A 42 7.92 0.19 2.24
C VAL A 42 8.16 -1.11 1.47
N THR A 43 7.54 -2.19 1.93
CA THR A 43 7.52 -3.49 1.25
C THR A 43 6.10 -3.81 0.79
N ILE A 44 5.96 -4.31 -0.43
CA ILE A 44 4.68 -4.72 -1.01
C ILE A 44 4.83 -6.10 -1.66
N ASP A 45 3.71 -6.81 -1.83
CA ASP A 45 3.69 -8.09 -2.52
C ASP A 45 4.24 -7.99 -3.94
N ALA A 46 4.88 -9.08 -4.40
CA ALA A 46 5.47 -9.16 -5.73
C ALA A 46 4.47 -8.85 -6.86
N MET A 47 3.21 -9.25 -6.69
CA MET A 47 2.14 -8.98 -7.67
C MET A 47 1.84 -7.48 -7.85
N ALA A 48 2.10 -6.68 -6.81
CA ALA A 48 1.94 -5.23 -6.82
C ALA A 48 3.26 -4.48 -7.15
N CYS A 49 4.37 -5.18 -7.39
CA CYS A 49 5.67 -4.59 -7.71
C CYS A 49 5.70 -4.01 -9.14
N GLN A 50 4.96 -2.92 -9.35
CA GLN A 50 4.86 -2.22 -10.63
C GLN A 50 5.65 -0.93 -10.60
N THR A 51 6.27 -0.58 -11.73
CA THR A 51 7.08 0.64 -11.87
C THR A 51 6.33 1.93 -11.56
N LYS A 52 5.02 1.96 -11.84
CA LYS A 52 4.16 3.10 -11.51
C LYS A 52 3.90 3.24 -10.01
N ILE A 53 3.79 2.13 -9.29
CA ILE A 53 3.56 2.10 -7.83
C ILE A 53 4.86 2.46 -7.11
N ALA A 54 6.00 1.96 -7.57
CA ALA A 54 7.31 2.26 -6.97
C ALA A 54 7.77 3.72 -7.14
N LYS A 55 7.17 4.46 -8.09
CA LYS A 55 7.44 5.89 -8.33
C LYS A 55 6.37 6.82 -7.74
N ALA A 56 5.37 6.26 -7.05
CA ALA A 56 4.22 6.98 -6.54
C ALA A 56 4.54 7.84 -5.31
#